data_AF-A0A520KYS8-F1
#
_entry.id   AF-A0A520KYS8-F1
#
_cell.length_a   1.000
_cell.length_b   1.000
_cell.length_c   1.000
_cell.angle_alpha   90.00
_cell.angle_beta   90.00
_cell.angle_gamma   90.00
#
_symmetry.space_group_name_H-M   'P 1'
#
loop_
_entity.id
_entity.type
_entity.pdbx_description
1 polymer ?
#
loop_
_entity_poly.entity_id
_entity_poly.type
_entity_poly.pdbx_seq_one_letter_code
_entity_poly.pdbx_strand_id
1 'polypeptide(L)'
;MFEREKCAGCETYDCLTRCQYMDIDRDTAKAEMEKMIGGEDSFVLHECATCFACDEYCTRDAHPFDLIVEMQEEKGIQLVDQGMIDYLADMWLPKGELMVKEVKEPVMSLCLFSRDHASLFHGKLFEDLSFLKGRQFFCLLGFHHMARNSIVSEHAQTLIDNVAKHGVKELICFHDECYGFFASYAPRYGLKVPFKPIHLFEYLYNYLKEHKSEIKELNMKIAYQRPCSSRFTPEKEHFLDDIFDLIGVERVKREYDRENCLCCGGGIRLLGRDDLADEVQEKNVGDMIESGADACIFNCPMCYDTLKEKVEGEGLKAIMISDLCRLAVGETPDKE
;
A
#
# COMPACT_ATOMS: atom_id res chain seq x y z
N MET A 1 7.45 -7.59 -13.31
CA MET A 1 8.15 -7.04 -14.47
C MET A 1 7.15 -6.77 -15.56
N PHE A 2 7.41 -5.74 -16.35
CA PHE A 2 6.61 -5.38 -17.51
C PHE A 2 6.59 -6.50 -18.57
N GLU A 3 5.39 -6.86 -19.05
CA GLU A 3 5.20 -7.90 -20.06
C GLU A 3 4.83 -7.29 -21.41
N ARG A 4 5.87 -6.98 -22.21
CA ARG A 4 5.77 -6.27 -23.49
C ARG A 4 4.71 -6.83 -24.43
N GLU A 5 4.74 -8.14 -24.68
CA GLU A 5 3.85 -8.80 -25.63
C GLU A 5 2.39 -8.75 -25.16
N LYS A 6 2.16 -8.87 -23.84
CA LYS A 6 0.82 -8.71 -23.29
C LYS A 6 0.34 -7.28 -23.46
N CYS A 7 1.19 -6.28 -23.21
CA CYS A 7 0.83 -4.87 -23.32
C CYS A 7 0.56 -4.42 -24.77
N ALA A 8 1.41 -4.83 -25.72
CA ALA A 8 1.31 -4.42 -27.13
C ALA A 8 0.01 -4.86 -27.82
N GLY A 9 -0.61 -5.95 -27.33
CA GLY A 9 -1.91 -6.43 -27.81
C GLY A 9 -3.13 -5.86 -27.08
N CYS A 10 -2.98 -4.82 -26.25
CA CYS A 10 -4.08 -4.20 -25.53
C CYS A 10 -4.96 -3.34 -26.47
N GLU A 11 -6.28 -3.43 -26.36
CA GLU A 11 -7.21 -2.64 -27.16
C GLU A 11 -7.93 -1.54 -26.37
N THR A 12 -7.94 -1.62 -25.04
CA THR A 12 -8.68 -0.69 -24.16
C THR A 12 -7.82 0.46 -23.67
N TYR A 13 -6.54 0.19 -23.39
CA TYR A 13 -5.58 1.13 -22.80
C TYR A 13 -6.08 1.74 -21.48
N ASP A 14 -6.84 0.95 -20.72
CA ASP A 14 -7.41 1.32 -19.41
C ASP A 14 -6.37 1.82 -18.41
N CYS A 15 -5.12 1.37 -18.56
CA CYS A 15 -3.98 1.86 -17.78
C CYS A 15 -3.78 3.38 -17.85
N LEU A 16 -4.15 4.03 -18.97
CA LEU A 16 -4.04 5.47 -19.18
C LEU A 16 -5.40 6.15 -19.29
N THR A 17 -6.37 5.55 -20.00
CA THR A 17 -7.70 6.15 -20.20
C THR A 17 -8.52 6.25 -18.91
N ARG A 18 -8.20 5.45 -17.89
CA ARG A 18 -8.79 5.52 -16.55
C ARG A 18 -7.88 6.20 -15.52
N CYS A 19 -6.80 6.86 -15.96
CA CYS A 19 -5.90 7.55 -15.02
C CYS A 19 -6.68 8.62 -14.24
N GLN A 20 -6.58 8.60 -12.91
CA GLN A 20 -7.28 9.56 -12.05
C GLN A 20 -6.59 10.93 -12.00
N TYR A 21 -5.39 11.05 -12.57
CA TYR A 21 -4.54 12.25 -12.49
C TYR A 21 -4.18 12.84 -13.86
N MET A 22 -4.60 12.19 -14.94
CA MET A 22 -4.39 12.64 -16.32
C MET A 22 -5.67 12.35 -17.13
N ASP A 23 -6.11 13.32 -17.92
CA ASP A 23 -7.21 13.11 -18.88
C ASP A 23 -6.62 12.72 -20.24
N ILE A 24 -6.81 11.45 -20.63
CA ILE A 24 -6.19 10.86 -21.82
C ILE A 24 -7.26 10.08 -22.60
N ASP A 25 -7.58 10.55 -23.81
CA ASP A 25 -8.45 9.81 -24.71
C ASP A 25 -7.78 8.51 -25.20
N ARG A 26 -8.58 7.58 -25.73
CA ARG A 26 -8.09 6.25 -26.13
C ARG A 26 -7.01 6.30 -27.22
N ASP A 27 -7.14 7.18 -28.21
CA ASP A 27 -6.19 7.22 -29.33
C ASP A 27 -4.85 7.80 -28.88
N THR A 28 -4.89 8.82 -28.03
CA THR A 28 -3.70 9.35 -27.35
C THR A 28 -3.07 8.30 -26.43
N ALA A 29 -3.86 7.60 -25.60
CA ALA A 29 -3.38 6.55 -24.72
C ALA A 29 -2.67 5.43 -25.48
N LYS A 30 -3.23 5.00 -26.62
CA LYS A 30 -2.60 4.05 -27.52
C LYS A 30 -1.23 4.55 -28.00
N ALA A 31 -1.20 5.76 -28.56
CA ALA A 31 0.03 6.32 -29.13
C ALA A 31 1.13 6.47 -28.07
N GLU A 32 0.79 6.93 -26.86
CA GLU A 32 1.75 7.08 -25.76
C GLU A 32 2.25 5.74 -25.21
N MET A 33 1.38 4.72 -25.12
CA MET A 33 1.83 3.38 -24.77
C MET A 33 2.75 2.78 -25.83
N GLU A 34 2.45 2.96 -27.12
CA GLU A 34 3.29 2.50 -28.22
C GLU A 34 4.68 3.16 -28.18
N LYS A 35 4.74 4.48 -27.92
CA LYS A 35 6.00 5.21 -27.69
C LYS A 35 6.79 4.61 -26.53
N MET A 36 6.17 4.45 -25.36
CA MET A 36 6.85 3.90 -24.18
C MET A 36 7.35 2.47 -24.42
N ILE A 37 6.54 1.60 -25.05
CA ILE A 37 6.95 0.25 -25.46
C ILE A 37 8.15 0.30 -26.44
N GLY A 38 8.18 1.30 -27.32
CA GLY A 38 9.28 1.58 -28.24
C GLY A 38 10.54 2.15 -27.58
N GLY A 39 10.47 2.54 -26.31
CA GLY A 39 11.55 3.23 -25.60
C GLY A 39 11.63 4.74 -25.90
N GLU A 40 10.62 5.30 -26.56
CA GLU A 40 10.51 6.72 -26.84
C GLU A 40 10.03 7.51 -25.61
N ASP A 41 10.23 8.82 -25.62
CA ASP A 41 9.71 9.69 -24.56
C ASP A 41 8.18 9.87 -24.69
N SER A 42 7.52 10.13 -23.57
CA SER A 42 6.06 10.29 -23.48
C SER A 42 5.72 11.27 -22.37
N PHE A 43 4.69 12.11 -22.57
CA PHE A 43 4.24 13.02 -21.51
C PHE A 43 3.80 12.28 -20.25
N VAL A 44 3.34 11.02 -20.40
CA VAL A 44 2.95 10.15 -19.28
C VAL A 44 4.11 9.96 -18.29
N LEU A 45 5.35 9.87 -18.78
CA LEU A 45 6.52 9.71 -17.92
C LEU A 45 6.78 10.94 -17.03
N HIS A 46 6.35 12.12 -17.46
CA HIS A 46 6.53 13.37 -16.73
C HIS A 46 5.32 13.69 -15.83
N GLU A 47 4.12 13.24 -16.23
CA GLU A 47 2.86 13.54 -15.56
C GLU A 47 2.37 12.42 -14.62
N CYS A 48 2.94 11.22 -14.67
CA CYS A 48 2.52 10.11 -13.81
C CYS A 48 2.71 10.41 -12.30
N ALA A 49 1.63 10.22 -11.51
CA ALA A 49 1.62 10.38 -10.06
C ALA A 49 2.07 9.12 -9.28
N THR A 50 2.68 8.14 -9.97
CA THR A 50 3.28 6.92 -9.40
C THR A 50 2.39 6.16 -8.42
N CYS A 51 1.09 6.05 -8.72
CA CYS A 51 0.06 5.52 -7.80
C CYS A 51 -0.29 4.02 -7.95
N PHE A 52 0.40 3.28 -8.83
CA PHE A 52 0.14 1.87 -9.17
C PHE A 52 -1.22 1.57 -9.85
N ALA A 53 -2.09 2.57 -10.10
CA ALA A 53 -3.43 2.35 -10.65
C ALA A 53 -3.45 1.66 -12.01
N CYS A 54 -2.50 2.01 -12.88
CA CYS A 54 -2.39 1.41 -14.21
C CYS A 54 -2.17 -0.11 -14.17
N ASP A 55 -1.55 -0.65 -13.13
CA ASP A 55 -1.34 -2.09 -12.95
C ASP A 55 -2.63 -2.80 -12.57
N GLU A 56 -3.42 -2.24 -11.66
CA GLU A 56 -4.71 -2.83 -11.27
C GLU A 56 -5.72 -2.78 -12.42
N TYR A 57 -5.73 -1.71 -13.21
CA TYR A 57 -6.60 -1.59 -14.38
C TYR A 57 -6.21 -2.54 -15.53
N CYS A 58 -5.00 -3.10 -15.49
CA CYS A 58 -4.47 -3.94 -16.56
C CYS A 58 -5.05 -5.37 -16.48
N THR A 59 -6.13 -5.60 -17.22
CA THR A 59 -6.77 -6.93 -17.36
C THR A 59 -5.92 -7.99 -18.07
N ARG A 60 -4.75 -7.59 -18.59
CA ARG A 60 -3.83 -8.46 -19.35
C ARG A 60 -2.61 -8.87 -18.54
N ASP A 61 -2.53 -8.49 -17.26
CA ASP A 61 -1.40 -8.83 -16.39
C ASP A 61 -0.06 -8.40 -17.03
N ALA A 62 -0.06 -7.17 -17.59
CA ALA A 62 1.04 -6.64 -18.39
C ALA A 62 1.99 -5.72 -17.62
N HIS A 63 1.61 -5.31 -16.42
CA HIS A 63 2.37 -4.45 -15.51
C HIS A 63 2.87 -3.12 -16.11
N PRO A 64 2.01 -2.28 -16.71
CA PRO A 64 2.40 -0.99 -17.28
C PRO A 64 3.03 -0.02 -16.27
N PHE A 65 2.78 -0.16 -14.97
CA PHE A 65 3.46 0.62 -13.95
C PHE A 65 4.97 0.38 -13.97
N ASP A 66 5.40 -0.89 -14.03
CA ASP A 66 6.81 -1.26 -14.07
C ASP A 66 7.50 -0.57 -15.25
N LEU A 67 6.88 -0.56 -16.44
CA LEU A 67 7.39 0.16 -17.62
C LEU A 67 7.59 1.65 -17.34
N ILE A 68 6.58 2.30 -16.77
CA ILE A 68 6.63 3.75 -16.52
C ILE A 68 7.76 4.09 -15.56
N VAL A 69 7.86 3.40 -14.41
CA VAL A 69 8.87 3.74 -13.39
C VAL A 69 10.28 3.36 -13.81
N GLU A 70 10.46 2.26 -14.55
CA GLU A 70 11.77 1.87 -15.10
C GLU A 70 12.21 2.87 -16.18
N MET A 71 11.32 3.28 -17.09
CA MET A 71 11.65 4.30 -18.09
C MET A 71 11.93 5.68 -17.47
N GLN A 72 11.18 6.08 -16.45
CA GLN A 72 11.44 7.30 -15.70
C GLN A 72 12.86 7.31 -15.12
N GLU A 73 13.26 6.19 -14.51
CA GLU A 73 14.60 6.03 -13.95
C GLU A 73 15.69 6.01 -15.04
N GLU A 74 15.54 5.16 -16.07
CA GLU A 74 16.50 5.01 -17.17
C GLU A 74 16.75 6.31 -17.94
N LYS A 75 15.72 7.12 -18.12
CA LYS A 75 15.80 8.42 -18.82
C LYS A 75 16.24 9.57 -17.91
N GLY A 76 16.41 9.32 -16.61
CA GLY A 76 16.75 10.36 -15.65
C GLY A 76 15.64 11.39 -15.45
N ILE A 77 14.38 10.99 -15.62
CA ILE A 77 13.22 11.86 -15.36
C ILE A 77 13.10 12.05 -13.85
N GLN A 78 13.39 13.27 -13.41
CA GLN A 78 13.49 13.60 -12.01
C GLN A 78 12.13 14.09 -11.48
N LEU A 79 11.33 13.17 -10.94
CA LEU A 79 10.04 13.51 -10.31
C LEU A 79 10.19 14.10 -8.90
N VAL A 80 11.30 13.79 -8.24
CA VAL A 80 11.62 14.21 -6.87
C VAL A 80 13.07 14.69 -6.82
N ASP A 81 13.35 15.67 -5.97
CA ASP A 81 14.72 16.14 -5.74
C ASP A 81 15.67 14.99 -5.38
N GLN A 82 16.84 14.94 -6.01
CA GLN A 82 17.79 13.83 -5.81
C GLN A 82 18.36 13.84 -4.38
N GLY A 83 18.54 15.01 -3.76
CA GLY A 83 18.96 15.12 -2.37
C GLY A 83 17.93 14.54 -1.41
N MET A 84 16.63 14.69 -1.71
CA MET A 84 15.57 14.03 -0.96
C MET A 84 15.65 12.50 -1.10
N ILE A 85 15.85 11.99 -2.33
CA ILE A 85 16.00 10.55 -2.57
C ILE A 85 17.20 10.00 -1.79
N ASP A 86 18.35 10.67 -1.84
CA ASP A 86 19.57 10.27 -1.14
C ASP A 86 19.37 10.28 0.38
N TYR A 87 18.65 11.29 0.91
CA TYR A 87 18.30 11.39 2.32
C TYR A 87 17.42 10.22 2.78
N LEU A 88 16.36 9.91 2.03
CA LEU A 88 15.47 8.79 2.33
C LEU A 88 16.19 7.44 2.20
N ALA A 89 17.07 7.29 1.21
CA ALA A 89 17.91 6.11 1.04
C ALA A 89 18.84 5.92 2.25
N ASP A 90 19.52 6.97 2.71
CA ASP A 90 20.35 6.93 3.92
C ASP A 90 19.51 6.56 5.17
N MET A 91 18.28 7.04 5.24
CA MET A 91 17.38 6.78 6.35
C MET A 91 16.84 5.35 6.36
N TRP A 92 16.55 4.74 5.21
CA TRP A 92 15.75 3.52 5.15
C TRP A 92 16.48 2.29 4.66
N LEU A 93 17.56 2.45 3.89
CA LEU A 93 18.34 1.31 3.43
C LEU A 93 18.90 0.49 4.60
N PRO A 94 19.01 -0.84 4.44
CA PRO A 94 19.60 -1.70 5.45
C PRO A 94 21.04 -1.23 5.75
N LYS A 95 21.33 -1.02 7.03
CA LYS A 95 22.65 -0.63 7.54
C LYS A 95 23.11 -1.59 8.62
N GLY A 96 24.42 -1.86 8.63
CA GLY A 96 25.04 -2.78 9.59
C GLY A 96 24.70 -4.24 9.35
N GLU A 97 25.14 -5.11 10.27
CA GLU A 97 24.90 -6.54 10.18
C GLU A 97 23.48 -6.92 10.67
N LEU A 98 22.88 -7.92 10.03
CA LEU A 98 21.62 -8.50 10.49
C LEU A 98 21.85 -9.25 11.80
N MET A 99 21.19 -8.81 12.86
CA MET A 99 21.11 -9.55 14.12
C MET A 99 20.01 -10.59 14.04
N VAL A 100 20.36 -11.84 13.73
CA VAL A 100 19.40 -12.95 13.73
C VAL A 100 19.09 -13.34 15.18
N LYS A 101 17.80 -13.24 15.54
CA LYS A 101 17.30 -13.65 16.86
C LYS A 101 16.36 -14.84 16.69
N GLU A 102 16.28 -15.69 17.71
CA GLU A 102 15.26 -16.73 17.75
C GLU A 102 13.87 -16.07 17.82
N VAL A 103 12.95 -16.51 16.97
CA VAL A 103 11.57 -16.05 16.90
C VAL A 103 10.64 -17.25 17.07
N LYS A 104 9.55 -17.06 17.79
CA LYS A 104 8.50 -18.06 17.96
C LYS A 104 7.33 -17.70 17.02
N GLU A 105 6.88 -18.65 16.21
CA GLU A 105 5.67 -18.46 15.41
C GLU A 105 4.43 -18.33 16.32
N PRO A 106 3.47 -17.47 15.98
CA PRO A 106 3.38 -16.64 14.76
C PRO A 106 4.35 -15.43 14.74
N VAL A 107 4.83 -15.06 13.54
CA VAL A 107 5.79 -13.96 13.34
C VAL A 107 5.19 -12.87 12.45
N MET A 108 5.34 -11.61 12.87
CA MET A 108 4.90 -10.43 12.12
C MET A 108 6.08 -9.52 11.75
N SER A 109 6.12 -9.10 10.48
CA SER A 109 6.98 -8.01 10.03
C SER A 109 6.29 -6.67 10.32
N LEU A 110 6.96 -5.83 11.12
CA LEU A 110 6.50 -4.48 11.46
C LEU A 110 6.98 -3.42 10.45
N CYS A 111 7.65 -3.83 9.38
CA CYS A 111 8.25 -2.90 8.42
C CYS A 111 9.15 -1.87 9.15
N LEU A 112 9.00 -0.58 8.82
CA LEU A 112 9.67 0.55 9.50
C LEU A 112 8.86 1.12 10.67
N PHE A 113 7.60 0.72 10.85
CA PHE A 113 6.66 1.37 11.77
C PHE A 113 6.90 1.05 13.25
N SER A 114 7.81 0.12 13.54
CA SER A 114 8.12 -0.31 14.93
C SER A 114 8.62 0.79 15.87
N ARG A 115 9.02 1.96 15.34
CA ARG A 115 9.51 3.09 16.14
C ARG A 115 8.45 4.19 16.25
N ASP A 116 8.00 4.70 15.12
CA ASP A 116 7.18 5.91 15.08
C ASP A 116 5.68 5.62 15.30
N HIS A 117 5.27 4.35 15.16
CA HIS A 117 3.89 3.88 15.38
C HIS A 117 3.88 2.66 16.30
N ALA A 118 4.75 2.65 17.32
CA ALA A 118 4.86 1.52 18.26
C ALA A 118 3.55 1.19 18.98
N SER A 119 2.68 2.19 19.16
CA SER A 119 1.32 2.10 19.67
C SER A 119 0.38 1.28 18.78
N LEU A 120 0.72 0.93 17.54
CA LEU A 120 -0.16 0.07 16.74
C LEU A 120 0.00 -1.42 17.06
N PHE A 121 1.03 -1.81 17.82
CA PHE A 121 1.46 -3.20 18.01
C PHE A 121 1.27 -3.71 19.44
N HIS A 122 0.20 -3.28 20.10
CA HIS A 122 -0.12 -3.71 21.47
C HIS A 122 -1.58 -4.17 21.60
N GLY A 123 -1.88 -4.85 22.71
CA GLY A 123 -3.19 -5.45 22.96
C GLY A 123 -3.25 -6.91 22.51
N LYS A 124 -4.40 -7.55 22.76
CA LYS A 124 -4.60 -9.00 22.61
C LYS A 124 -4.33 -9.50 21.19
N LEU A 125 -4.53 -8.65 20.19
CA LEU A 125 -4.21 -8.95 18.79
C LEU A 125 -2.72 -9.19 18.53
N PHE A 126 -1.82 -8.83 19.46
CA PHE A 126 -0.38 -8.87 19.21
C PHE A 126 0.42 -9.58 20.32
N GLU A 127 -0.23 -10.01 21.41
CA GLU A 127 0.43 -10.56 22.61
C GLU A 127 1.27 -11.82 22.35
N ASP A 128 0.82 -12.69 21.43
CA ASP A 128 1.48 -13.96 21.13
C ASP A 128 2.44 -13.89 19.92
N LEU A 129 2.66 -12.70 19.35
CA LEU A 129 3.48 -12.53 18.15
C LEU A 129 4.95 -12.29 18.47
N SER A 130 5.83 -12.90 17.67
CA SER A 130 7.21 -12.41 17.53
C SER A 130 7.30 -11.35 16.44
N PHE A 131 8.20 -10.37 16.59
CA PHE A 131 8.35 -9.28 15.63
C PHE A 131 9.70 -9.29 14.90
N LEU A 132 9.65 -9.19 13.57
CA LEU A 132 10.78 -8.74 12.75
C LEU A 132 10.63 -7.24 12.52
N LYS A 133 11.66 -6.45 12.86
CA LYS A 133 11.58 -5.00 12.83
C LYS A 133 12.91 -4.32 12.49
N GLY A 134 12.81 -3.13 11.91
CA GLY A 134 13.95 -2.31 11.53
C GLY A 134 14.29 -2.42 10.03
N ARG A 135 15.25 -1.60 9.60
CA ARG A 135 15.60 -1.36 8.19
C ARG A 135 15.96 -2.64 7.41
N GLN A 136 16.48 -3.65 8.10
CA GLN A 136 16.82 -4.96 7.51
C GLN A 136 15.60 -5.74 6.98
N PHE A 137 14.39 -5.36 7.40
CA PHE A 137 13.13 -5.98 7.00
C PHE A 137 12.21 -5.03 6.23
N PHE A 138 12.74 -3.89 5.76
CA PHE A 138 11.98 -2.94 4.96
C PHE A 138 11.96 -3.37 3.49
N CYS A 139 10.78 -3.35 2.86
CA CYS A 139 10.60 -3.75 1.47
C CYS A 139 11.04 -2.73 0.43
N LEU A 140 11.22 -1.47 0.84
CA LEU A 140 11.65 -0.36 -0.02
C LEU A 140 10.67 -0.04 -1.17
N LEU A 141 9.52 -0.71 -1.30
CA LEU A 141 8.56 -0.44 -2.39
C LEU A 141 8.11 1.02 -2.47
N GLY A 142 8.07 1.74 -1.34
CA GLY A 142 7.79 3.18 -1.35
C GLY A 142 8.72 4.01 -2.27
N PHE A 143 9.91 3.52 -2.63
CA PHE A 143 10.79 4.17 -3.61
C PHE A 143 10.23 4.17 -5.04
N HIS A 144 9.25 3.31 -5.36
CA HIS A 144 8.51 3.39 -6.62
C HIS A 144 7.73 4.70 -6.77
N HIS A 145 7.30 5.32 -5.66
CA HIS A 145 6.69 6.64 -5.73
C HIS A 145 7.64 7.72 -6.25
N MET A 146 8.96 7.48 -6.18
CA MET A 146 10.00 8.39 -6.66
C MET A 146 10.67 7.90 -7.95
N ALA A 147 10.07 6.92 -8.64
CA ALA A 147 10.65 6.28 -9.81
C ALA A 147 12.09 5.77 -9.56
N ARG A 148 12.28 5.03 -8.46
CA ARG A 148 13.55 4.38 -8.11
C ARG A 148 13.34 2.88 -7.92
N ASN A 149 13.11 2.17 -9.01
CA ASN A 149 12.97 0.72 -9.00
C ASN A 149 14.33 0.03 -8.76
N SER A 150 15.44 0.64 -9.20
CA SER A 150 16.79 0.13 -8.93
C SER A 150 17.01 -0.10 -7.43
N ILE A 151 16.68 0.87 -6.58
CA ILE A 151 16.78 0.79 -5.13
C ILE A 151 16.03 -0.43 -4.57
N VAL A 152 14.81 -0.69 -5.08
CA VAL A 152 14.01 -1.84 -4.65
C VAL A 152 14.68 -3.14 -5.12
N SER A 153 14.93 -3.26 -6.42
CA SER A 153 15.43 -4.49 -7.06
C SER A 153 16.81 -4.91 -6.55
N GLU A 154 17.72 -3.98 -6.31
CA GLU A 154 19.06 -4.24 -5.75
C GLU A 154 19.02 -4.87 -4.35
N HIS A 155 18.00 -4.56 -3.55
CA HIS A 155 17.87 -5.00 -2.17
C HIS A 155 16.85 -6.13 -1.98
N ALA A 156 16.09 -6.47 -3.03
CA ALA A 156 14.96 -7.38 -2.94
C ALA A 156 15.35 -8.78 -2.42
N GLN A 157 16.42 -9.37 -2.96
CA GLN A 157 16.91 -10.68 -2.50
C GLN A 157 17.41 -10.62 -1.06
N THR A 158 18.08 -9.52 -0.68
CA THR A 158 18.59 -9.35 0.70
C THR A 158 17.45 -9.31 1.72
N LEU A 159 16.33 -8.64 1.41
CA LEU A 159 15.15 -8.67 2.27
C LEU A 159 14.62 -10.10 2.45
N ILE A 160 14.44 -10.85 1.35
CA ILE A 160 13.94 -12.23 1.37
C ILE A 160 14.86 -13.11 2.23
N ASP A 161 16.17 -13.01 2.02
CA ASP A 161 17.18 -13.76 2.77
C ASP A 161 17.19 -13.39 4.26
N ASN A 162 17.02 -12.10 4.59
CA ASN A 162 16.98 -11.63 5.97
C ASN A 162 15.80 -12.23 6.73
N VAL A 163 14.60 -12.29 6.13
CA VAL A 163 13.46 -12.98 6.72
C VAL A 163 13.74 -14.48 6.82
N ALA A 164 14.21 -15.12 5.74
CA ALA A 164 14.44 -16.57 5.68
C ALA A 164 15.46 -17.07 6.72
N LYS A 165 16.48 -16.27 7.05
CA LYS A 165 17.48 -16.57 8.10
C LYS A 165 16.87 -16.78 9.49
N HIS A 166 15.65 -16.31 9.73
CA HIS A 166 14.92 -16.51 10.99
C HIS A 166 14.10 -17.81 11.00
N GLY A 167 14.13 -18.60 9.93
CA GLY A 167 13.43 -19.89 9.86
C GLY A 167 11.90 -19.80 9.82
N VAL A 168 11.37 -18.62 9.48
CA VAL A 168 9.94 -18.33 9.42
C VAL A 168 9.28 -19.12 8.29
N LYS A 169 8.16 -19.81 8.56
CA LYS A 169 7.35 -20.51 7.55
C LYS A 169 6.20 -19.64 7.05
N GLU A 170 5.55 -18.92 7.95
CA GLU A 170 4.49 -17.95 7.65
C GLU A 170 4.85 -16.59 8.24
N LEU A 171 4.79 -15.54 7.42
CA LEU A 171 5.11 -14.17 7.82
C LEU A 171 3.88 -13.29 7.70
N ILE A 172 3.37 -12.81 8.83
CA ILE A 172 2.32 -11.79 8.84
C ILE A 172 2.94 -10.45 8.44
N CYS A 173 2.41 -9.81 7.42
CA CYS A 173 2.85 -8.51 6.93
C CYS A 173 1.90 -7.44 7.47
N PHE A 174 2.35 -6.64 8.43
CA PHE A 174 1.54 -5.55 8.97
C PHE A 174 1.22 -4.49 7.90
N HIS A 175 2.23 -4.13 7.10
CA HIS A 175 2.08 -3.11 6.06
C HIS A 175 1.73 -3.74 4.71
N ASP A 176 0.82 -3.08 3.99
CA ASP A 176 0.31 -3.52 2.67
C ASP A 176 1.44 -3.64 1.64
N GLU A 177 2.39 -2.69 1.60
CA GLU A 177 3.56 -2.80 0.70
C GLU A 177 4.43 -4.01 1.01
N CYS A 178 4.64 -4.36 2.28
CA CYS A 178 5.43 -5.55 2.61
C CYS A 178 4.75 -6.82 2.09
N TYR A 179 3.42 -6.90 2.20
CA TYR A 179 2.66 -8.01 1.63
C TYR A 179 2.75 -8.00 0.10
N GLY A 180 2.49 -6.85 -0.54
CA GLY A 180 2.61 -6.67 -1.99
C GLY A 180 4.01 -7.02 -2.52
N PHE A 181 5.06 -6.73 -1.74
CA PHE A 181 6.42 -7.12 -2.07
C PHE A 181 6.57 -8.63 -2.17
N PHE A 182 6.19 -9.37 -1.13
CA PHE A 182 6.38 -10.83 -1.09
C PHE A 182 5.37 -11.59 -1.94
N ALA A 183 4.13 -11.13 -2.03
CA ALA A 183 3.04 -11.82 -2.71
C ALA A 183 2.96 -11.49 -4.22
N SER A 184 3.39 -10.29 -4.64
CA SER A 184 3.28 -9.83 -6.02
C SER A 184 4.63 -9.45 -6.63
N TYR A 185 5.29 -8.41 -6.14
CA TYR A 185 6.50 -7.87 -6.77
C TYR A 185 7.62 -8.92 -6.90
N ALA A 186 8.04 -9.56 -5.79
CA ALA A 186 9.15 -10.50 -5.80
C ALA A 186 8.94 -11.69 -6.78
N PRO A 187 7.79 -12.40 -6.76
CA PRO A 187 7.49 -13.43 -7.77
C PRO A 187 7.52 -12.92 -9.21
N ARG A 188 6.99 -11.72 -9.47
CA ARG A 188 6.99 -11.09 -10.81
C ARG A 188 8.39 -10.71 -11.30
N TYR A 189 9.35 -10.56 -10.38
CA TYR A 189 10.77 -10.34 -10.68
C TYR A 189 11.59 -11.64 -10.61
N GLY A 190 10.93 -12.81 -10.58
CA GLY A 190 11.59 -14.12 -10.60
C GLY A 190 12.25 -14.52 -9.27
N LEU A 191 12.00 -13.77 -8.20
CA LEU A 191 12.54 -14.05 -6.88
C LEU A 191 11.67 -15.08 -6.16
N LYS A 192 12.31 -16.06 -5.53
CA LYS A 192 11.62 -17.09 -4.76
C LYS A 192 11.46 -16.65 -3.31
N VAL A 193 10.22 -16.48 -2.86
CA VAL A 193 9.89 -16.27 -1.45
C VAL A 193 9.73 -17.62 -0.75
N PRO A 194 10.60 -18.00 0.21
CA PRO A 194 10.63 -19.36 0.79
C PRO A 194 9.67 -19.55 1.98
N PHE A 195 8.81 -18.57 2.24
CA PHE A 195 7.80 -18.55 3.30
C PHE A 195 6.47 -18.05 2.72
N LYS A 196 5.36 -18.33 3.42
CA LYS A 196 4.04 -17.85 3.03
C LYS A 196 3.78 -16.46 3.62
N PRO A 197 3.65 -15.39 2.80
CA PRO A 197 3.19 -14.10 3.31
C PRO A 197 1.71 -14.16 3.66
N ILE A 198 1.33 -13.60 4.81
CA ILE A 198 -0.05 -13.45 5.29
C ILE A 198 -0.33 -11.94 5.42
N HIS A 199 -1.42 -11.45 4.82
CA HIS A 199 -1.76 -10.03 4.95
C HIS A 199 -2.33 -9.73 6.34
N LEU A 200 -2.16 -8.50 6.83
CA LEU A 200 -2.76 -8.06 8.10
C LEU A 200 -4.27 -8.36 8.17
N PHE A 201 -5.02 -8.13 7.09
CA PHE A 201 -6.46 -8.42 7.09
C PHE A 201 -6.79 -9.90 7.28
N GLU A 202 -6.05 -10.80 6.63
CA GLU A 202 -6.25 -12.24 6.81
C GLU A 202 -5.97 -12.64 8.27
N TYR A 203 -4.90 -12.08 8.86
CA TYR A 203 -4.58 -12.29 10.26
C TYR A 203 -5.70 -11.79 11.19
N LEU A 204 -6.14 -10.54 11.01
CA LEU A 204 -7.20 -9.93 11.83
C LEU A 204 -8.52 -10.69 11.71
N TYR A 205 -8.91 -11.09 10.49
CA TYR A 205 -10.10 -11.89 10.25
C TYR A 205 -10.05 -13.22 10.99
N ASN A 206 -8.94 -13.96 10.86
CA ASN A 206 -8.77 -15.25 11.52
C ASN A 206 -8.79 -15.11 13.05
N TYR A 207 -8.10 -14.09 13.59
CA TYR A 207 -8.13 -13.80 15.02
C TYR A 207 -9.56 -13.54 15.51
N LEU A 208 -10.30 -12.65 14.85
CA LEU A 208 -11.69 -12.33 15.22
C LEU A 208 -12.60 -13.56 15.14
N LYS A 209 -12.42 -14.38 14.11
CA LYS A 209 -13.19 -15.62 13.94
C LYS A 209 -12.95 -16.62 15.08
N GLU A 210 -11.71 -16.75 15.54
CA GLU A 210 -11.35 -17.60 16.69
C GLU A 210 -11.89 -17.04 18.02
N HIS A 211 -11.94 -15.71 18.14
CA HIS A 211 -12.41 -15.00 19.33
C HIS A 211 -13.86 -14.50 19.17
N LYS A 212 -14.67 -15.17 18.35
CA LYS A 212 -16.02 -14.72 17.98
C LYS A 212 -16.93 -14.43 19.18
N SER A 213 -16.75 -15.16 20.28
CA SER A 213 -17.52 -14.95 21.53
C SER A 213 -17.16 -13.66 22.27
N GLU A 214 -16.01 -13.06 21.98
CA GLU A 214 -15.56 -11.79 22.58
C GLU A 214 -16.00 -10.56 21.78
N ILE A 215 -16.48 -10.76 20.54
CA ILE A 215 -16.85 -9.67 19.64
C ILE A 215 -18.06 -8.91 20.17
N LYS A 216 -17.94 -7.59 20.19
CA LYS A 216 -19.00 -6.61 20.41
C LYS A 216 -19.27 -5.90 19.10
N GLU A 217 -20.53 -5.88 18.69
CA GLU A 217 -20.94 -5.10 17.52
C GLU A 217 -20.68 -3.61 17.74
N LEU A 218 -19.97 -3.00 16.79
CA LEU A 218 -19.59 -1.59 16.89
C LEU A 218 -20.71 -0.66 16.39
N ASN A 219 -21.58 -1.13 15.49
CA ASN A 219 -22.69 -0.37 14.93
C ASN A 219 -22.24 1.00 14.37
N MET A 220 -21.13 1.01 13.63
CA MET A 220 -20.56 2.21 13.02
C MET A 220 -20.70 2.18 11.51
N LYS A 221 -20.92 3.35 10.90
CA LYS A 221 -20.73 3.56 9.47
C LYS A 221 -19.32 4.03 9.21
N ILE A 222 -18.64 3.42 8.26
CA ILE A 222 -17.25 3.76 7.95
C ILE A 222 -17.05 4.00 6.47
N ALA A 223 -16.12 4.91 6.16
CA ALA A 223 -15.43 4.97 4.89
C ALA A 223 -14.05 4.32 5.05
N TYR A 224 -13.54 3.66 4.02
CA TYR A 224 -12.20 3.07 4.04
C TYR A 224 -11.26 3.86 3.12
N GLN A 225 -10.14 4.32 3.68
CA GLN A 225 -9.01 4.83 2.88
C GLN A 225 -8.17 3.65 2.41
N ARG A 226 -8.47 3.15 1.21
CA ARG A 226 -7.65 2.15 0.54
C ARG A 226 -6.29 2.75 0.15
N PRO A 227 -5.15 2.17 0.57
CA PRO A 227 -3.84 2.69 0.22
C PRO A 227 -3.50 2.32 -1.22
N CYS A 228 -2.66 3.13 -1.86
CA CYS A 228 -2.19 2.88 -3.22
C CYS A 228 -1.46 1.54 -3.38
N SER A 229 -0.77 1.06 -2.33
CA SER A 229 -0.11 -0.24 -2.34
C SER A 229 -1.09 -1.42 -2.36
N SER A 230 -2.35 -1.22 -1.99
CA SER A 230 -3.36 -2.29 -2.06
C SER A 230 -3.61 -2.79 -3.47
N ARG A 231 -3.28 -1.96 -4.46
CA ARG A 231 -3.37 -2.26 -5.90
C ARG A 231 -2.46 -3.41 -6.35
N PHE A 232 -1.43 -3.76 -5.59
CA PHE A 232 -0.59 -4.94 -5.89
C PHE A 232 -1.32 -6.27 -5.66
N THR A 233 -2.30 -6.27 -4.76
CA THR A 233 -3.00 -7.47 -4.25
C THR A 233 -4.46 -7.11 -3.92
N PRO A 234 -5.25 -6.68 -4.92
CA PRO A 234 -6.64 -6.22 -4.70
C PRO A 234 -7.55 -7.33 -4.18
N GLU A 235 -7.24 -8.58 -4.50
CA GLU A 235 -8.02 -9.76 -4.10
C GLU A 235 -8.13 -9.90 -2.57
N LYS A 236 -7.16 -9.43 -1.80
CA LYS A 236 -7.17 -9.53 -0.33
C LYS A 236 -8.25 -8.68 0.34
N GLU A 237 -8.86 -7.75 -0.39
CA GLU A 237 -9.80 -6.80 0.17
C GLU A 237 -11.08 -7.45 0.70
N HIS A 238 -11.43 -8.66 0.24
CA HIS A 238 -12.57 -9.40 0.78
C HIS A 238 -12.46 -9.61 2.30
N PHE A 239 -11.25 -9.84 2.82
CA PHE A 239 -11.04 -10.01 4.27
C PHE A 239 -11.46 -8.77 5.05
N LEU A 240 -11.34 -7.58 4.46
CA LEU A 240 -11.77 -6.36 5.10
C LEU A 240 -13.30 -6.30 5.24
N ASP A 241 -14.01 -6.72 4.18
CA ASP A 241 -15.47 -6.82 4.22
C ASP A 241 -15.93 -7.90 5.21
N ASP A 242 -15.26 -9.06 5.20
CA ASP A 242 -15.51 -10.13 6.15
C ASP A 242 -15.27 -9.69 7.61
N ILE A 243 -14.26 -8.84 7.87
CA ILE A 243 -14.02 -8.23 9.19
C ILE A 243 -15.18 -7.32 9.57
N PHE A 244 -15.60 -6.42 8.67
CA PHE A 244 -16.68 -5.47 8.94
C PHE A 244 -18.00 -6.18 9.26
N ASP A 245 -18.33 -7.23 8.50
CA ASP A 245 -19.48 -8.09 8.77
C ASP A 245 -19.39 -8.77 10.15
N LEU A 246 -18.21 -9.27 10.52
CA LEU A 246 -18.00 -9.93 11.82
C LEU A 246 -18.19 -8.98 13.01
N ILE A 247 -17.77 -7.72 12.88
CA ILE A 247 -17.77 -6.74 13.98
C ILE A 247 -18.96 -5.77 13.94
N GLY A 248 -19.93 -5.99 13.04
CA GLY A 248 -21.14 -5.18 12.91
C GLY A 248 -20.86 -3.75 12.48
N VAL A 249 -20.02 -3.56 11.46
CA VAL A 249 -19.65 -2.27 10.85
C VAL A 249 -20.17 -2.21 9.42
N GLU A 250 -20.75 -1.07 9.03
CA GLU A 250 -21.23 -0.82 7.67
C GLU A 250 -20.17 -0.02 6.89
N ARG A 251 -19.56 -0.63 5.87
CA ARG A 251 -18.77 0.11 4.88
C ARG A 251 -19.72 0.82 3.92
N VAL A 252 -19.79 2.14 4.03
CA VAL A 252 -20.73 2.95 3.25
C VAL A 252 -20.39 2.93 1.76
N LYS A 253 -21.42 3.05 0.92
CA LYS A 253 -21.23 3.25 -0.51
C LYS A 253 -20.81 4.70 -0.77
N ARG A 254 -19.69 4.88 -1.47
CA ARG A 254 -19.14 6.20 -1.84
C ARG A 254 -18.44 6.14 -3.22
N GLU A 255 -18.07 7.28 -3.79
CA GLU A 255 -17.43 7.37 -5.11
C GLU A 255 -16.01 6.82 -5.10
N TYR A 256 -15.17 7.25 -4.15
CA TYR A 256 -13.73 6.97 -4.15
C TYR A 256 -13.38 5.75 -3.30
N ASP A 257 -14.00 4.62 -3.61
CA ASP A 257 -13.77 3.34 -2.94
C ASP A 257 -13.36 2.23 -3.90
N ARG A 258 -12.89 1.10 -3.36
CA ARG A 258 -12.49 -0.09 -4.15
C ARG A 258 -11.43 0.26 -5.21
N GLU A 259 -11.60 -0.24 -6.43
CA GLU A 259 -10.73 0.04 -7.59
C GLU A 259 -10.64 1.56 -7.91
N ASN A 260 -11.69 2.33 -7.60
CA ASN A 260 -11.77 3.78 -7.82
C ASN A 260 -11.18 4.62 -6.66
N CYS A 261 -10.47 3.99 -5.71
CA CYS A 261 -9.88 4.71 -4.57
C CYS A 261 -8.87 5.78 -4.98
N LEU A 262 -8.90 6.93 -4.31
CA LEU A 262 -7.91 7.99 -4.49
C LEU A 262 -6.69 7.80 -3.56
N CYS A 263 -5.54 8.31 -3.99
CA CYS A 263 -4.36 8.41 -3.14
C CYS A 263 -4.64 9.28 -1.90
N CYS A 264 -3.95 9.04 -0.79
CA CYS A 264 -4.01 9.93 0.38
C CYS A 264 -3.38 11.32 0.11
N GLY A 265 -2.65 11.48 -0.99
CA GLY A 265 -1.95 12.71 -1.36
C GLY A 265 -0.49 12.77 -0.91
N GLY A 266 -0.05 11.92 0.02
CA GLY A 266 1.32 11.96 0.56
C GLY A 266 2.41 11.74 -0.50
N GLY A 267 2.22 10.72 -1.37
CA GLY A 267 3.11 10.49 -2.51
C GLY A 267 3.08 11.64 -3.52
N ILE A 268 1.91 12.23 -3.78
CA ILE A 268 1.75 13.35 -4.71
C ILE A 268 2.49 14.60 -4.21
N ARG A 269 2.46 14.88 -2.90
CA ARG A 269 3.25 15.97 -2.30
C ARG A 269 4.75 15.73 -2.39
N LEU A 270 5.19 14.47 -2.28
CA LEU A 270 6.60 14.12 -2.47
C LEU A 270 7.08 14.45 -3.90
N LEU A 271 6.18 14.42 -4.89
CA LEU A 271 6.43 14.86 -6.27
C LEU A 271 6.40 16.39 -6.45
N GLY A 272 6.23 17.17 -5.37
CA GLY A 272 6.13 18.63 -5.42
C GLY A 272 4.81 19.14 -6.01
N ARG A 273 3.76 18.33 -6.04
CA ARG A 273 2.44 18.66 -6.62
C ARG A 273 1.42 18.96 -5.54
N ASP A 274 1.68 19.98 -4.73
CA ASP A 274 0.83 20.32 -3.59
C ASP A 274 -0.62 20.63 -3.97
N ASP A 275 -0.85 21.39 -5.03
CA ASP A 275 -2.21 21.73 -5.50
C ASP A 275 -3.02 20.46 -5.85
N LEU A 276 -2.38 19.51 -6.55
CA LEU A 276 -3.02 18.23 -6.89
C LEU A 276 -3.26 17.37 -5.64
N ALA A 277 -2.32 17.37 -4.69
CA ALA A 277 -2.51 16.66 -3.43
C ALA A 277 -3.67 17.25 -2.62
N ASP A 278 -3.80 18.57 -2.55
CA ASP A 278 -4.91 19.23 -1.87
C ASP A 278 -6.26 18.93 -2.55
N GLU A 279 -6.34 19.04 -3.88
CA GLU A 279 -7.54 18.69 -4.64
C GLU A 279 -7.97 17.23 -4.41
N VAL A 280 -7.03 16.29 -4.45
CA VAL A 280 -7.30 14.86 -4.24
C VAL A 280 -7.78 14.60 -2.81
N GLN A 281 -7.18 15.26 -1.82
CA GLN A 281 -7.59 15.13 -0.42
C GLN A 281 -8.98 15.72 -0.19
N GLU A 282 -9.28 16.89 -0.75
CA GLU A 282 -10.60 17.54 -0.63
C GLU A 282 -11.70 16.69 -1.25
N LYS A 283 -11.52 16.20 -2.49
CA LYS A 283 -12.49 15.29 -3.14
C LYS A 283 -12.71 14.03 -2.32
N ASN A 284 -11.63 13.44 -1.84
CA ASN A 284 -11.69 12.17 -1.14
C ASN A 284 -12.38 12.29 0.22
N VAL A 285 -12.01 13.28 1.04
CA VAL A 285 -12.63 13.54 2.36
C VAL A 285 -14.06 14.04 2.18
N GLY A 286 -14.33 14.90 1.20
CA GLY A 286 -15.68 15.34 0.84
C GLY A 286 -16.62 14.17 0.57
N ASP A 287 -16.21 13.22 -0.28
CA ASP A 287 -16.98 12.00 -0.57
C ASP A 287 -17.19 11.13 0.68
N MET A 288 -16.22 11.05 1.61
CA MET A 288 -16.42 10.36 2.90
C MET A 288 -17.51 11.02 3.74
N ILE A 289 -17.55 12.35 3.81
CA ILE A 289 -18.57 13.10 4.56
C ILE A 289 -19.95 12.91 3.92
N GLU A 290 -20.05 13.10 2.61
CA GLU A 290 -21.31 13.00 1.85
C GLU A 290 -21.92 11.60 1.94
N SER A 291 -21.08 10.56 2.06
CA SER A 291 -21.53 9.18 2.25
C SER A 291 -22.14 8.90 3.64
N GLY A 292 -21.99 9.82 4.60
CA GLY A 292 -22.53 9.69 5.95
C GLY A 292 -21.74 8.73 6.86
N ALA A 293 -20.44 8.59 6.64
CA ALA A 293 -19.55 7.81 7.49
C ALA A 293 -19.31 8.50 8.86
N ASP A 294 -19.23 7.71 9.92
CA ASP A 294 -18.85 8.17 11.27
C ASP A 294 -17.31 8.18 11.46
N ALA A 295 -16.61 7.36 10.67
CA ALA A 295 -15.15 7.20 10.75
C ALA A 295 -14.53 6.87 9.40
N CYS A 296 -13.28 7.29 9.20
CA CYS A 296 -12.41 6.79 8.15
C CYS A 296 -11.47 5.72 8.73
N ILE A 297 -11.49 4.53 8.12
CA ILE A 297 -10.62 3.40 8.47
C ILE A 297 -9.37 3.40 7.60
N PHE A 298 -8.22 3.17 8.23
CA PHE A 298 -6.92 3.11 7.59
C PHE A 298 -6.24 1.77 7.87
N ASN A 299 -5.48 1.24 6.91
CA ASN A 299 -4.55 0.13 7.15
C ASN A 299 -3.06 0.55 7.04
N CYS A 300 -2.79 1.65 6.35
CA CYS A 300 -1.46 2.18 6.13
C CYS A 300 -1.20 3.35 7.08
N PRO A 301 -0.21 3.26 7.99
CA PRO A 301 0.11 4.35 8.90
C PRO A 301 0.47 5.65 8.17
N MET A 302 1.13 5.58 7.01
CA MET A 302 1.42 6.77 6.20
C MET A 302 0.16 7.45 5.67
N CYS A 303 -0.85 6.67 5.26
CA CYS A 303 -2.14 7.24 4.84
C CYS A 303 -2.88 7.87 6.02
N TYR A 304 -2.80 7.24 7.20
CA TYR A 304 -3.35 7.78 8.44
C TYR A 304 -2.69 9.12 8.77
N ASP A 305 -1.36 9.18 8.89
CA ASP A 305 -0.62 10.43 9.18
C ASP A 305 -0.92 11.54 8.17
N THR A 306 -1.12 11.18 6.90
CA THR A 306 -1.40 12.15 5.82
C THR A 306 -2.80 12.75 5.91
N LEU A 307 -3.80 11.98 6.32
CA LEU A 307 -5.22 12.37 6.22
C LEU A 307 -5.89 12.59 7.57
N LYS A 308 -5.32 12.12 8.69
CA LYS A 308 -5.93 12.16 10.03
C LYS A 308 -6.46 13.56 10.36
N GLU A 309 -5.62 14.59 10.26
CA GLU A 309 -6.01 15.95 10.63
C GLU A 309 -7.17 16.47 9.77
N LYS A 310 -7.18 16.19 8.46
CA LYS A 310 -8.27 16.60 7.56
C LYS A 310 -9.57 15.84 7.86
N VAL A 311 -9.48 14.53 8.05
CA VAL A 311 -10.63 13.68 8.40
C VAL A 311 -11.24 14.10 9.74
N GLU A 312 -10.41 14.30 10.76
CA GLU A 312 -10.86 14.72 12.09
C GLU A 312 -11.39 16.16 12.11
N GLY A 313 -10.79 17.05 11.32
CA GLY A 313 -11.25 18.44 11.15
C GLY A 313 -12.67 18.54 10.60
N GLU A 314 -13.08 17.56 9.78
CA GLU A 314 -14.42 17.45 9.20
C GLU A 314 -15.39 16.61 10.06
N GLY A 315 -14.96 16.19 11.25
CA GLY A 315 -15.81 15.53 12.25
C GLY A 315 -15.89 14.00 12.14
N LEU A 316 -15.14 13.37 11.23
CA LEU A 316 -14.99 11.91 11.18
C LEU A 316 -13.93 11.45 12.18
N LYS A 317 -14.06 10.24 12.74
CA LYS A 317 -12.96 9.62 13.48
C LYS A 317 -11.94 9.03 12.50
N ALA A 318 -10.64 9.22 12.73
CA ALA A 318 -9.61 8.46 12.03
C ALA A 318 -9.23 7.23 12.86
N ILE A 319 -9.30 6.02 12.29
CA ILE A 319 -9.07 4.77 13.04
C ILE A 319 -8.24 3.79 12.21
N MET A 320 -7.18 3.22 12.78
CA MET A 320 -6.47 2.09 12.18
C MET A 320 -7.31 0.81 12.28
N ILE A 321 -7.34 -0.01 11.24
CA ILE A 321 -8.11 -1.26 11.19
C ILE A 321 -7.78 -2.21 12.35
N SER A 322 -6.52 -2.26 12.78
CA SER A 322 -6.09 -3.03 13.95
C SER A 322 -6.79 -2.53 15.21
N ASP A 323 -6.88 -1.21 15.41
CA ASP A 323 -7.56 -0.61 16.54
C ASP A 323 -9.08 -0.77 16.47
N LEU A 324 -9.66 -0.74 15.27
CA LEU A 324 -11.07 -1.08 15.07
C LEU A 324 -11.36 -2.53 15.53
N CYS A 325 -10.50 -3.48 15.15
CA CYS A 325 -10.61 -4.87 15.61
C CYS A 325 -10.42 -5.00 17.13
N ARG A 326 -9.53 -4.22 17.73
CA ARG A 326 -9.31 -4.18 19.20
C ARG A 326 -10.53 -3.64 19.94
N LEU A 327 -11.16 -2.58 19.43
CA LEU A 327 -12.43 -2.06 19.95
C LEU A 327 -13.51 -3.16 19.93
N ALA A 328 -13.59 -3.93 18.85
CA ALA A 328 -14.56 -5.03 18.71
C ALA A 328 -14.36 -6.12 19.77
N VAL A 329 -13.13 -6.41 20.20
CA VAL A 329 -12.85 -7.38 21.29
C VAL A 329 -12.81 -6.74 22.69
N GLY A 330 -13.33 -5.51 22.80
CA GLY A 330 -13.58 -4.81 24.05
C GLY A 330 -12.36 -4.11 24.66
N GLU A 331 -11.28 -3.90 23.90
CA GLU A 331 -10.18 -3.05 24.32
C GLU A 331 -10.49 -1.56 24.13
N THR A 332 -9.67 -0.71 24.73
CA THR A 332 -9.64 0.73 24.45
C THR A 332 -8.25 1.06 23.93
N PRO A 333 -8.06 1.14 22.60
CA PRO A 333 -6.79 1.51 22.01
C PRO A 333 -6.32 2.88 22.52
N ASP A 334 -5.00 3.01 22.69
CA ASP A 334 -4.40 4.30 23.01
C ASP A 334 -4.68 5.31 21.90
N LYS A 335 -4.89 6.58 22.27
CA LYS A 335 -4.95 7.65 21.28
C LYS A 335 -3.52 8.03 20.91
N GLU A 336 -3.16 7.86 19.64
CA GLU A 336 -1.92 8.41 19.06
C GLU A 336 -1.95 9.93 18.94
#